data_AF-A0A972ULT4-F1
#
_entry.id   AF-A0A972ULT4-F1
#
_cell.length_a   1.000
_cell.length_b   1.000
_cell.length_c   1.000
_cell.angle_alpha   90.00
_cell.angle_beta   90.00
_cell.angle_gamma   90.00
#
_symmetry.space_group_name_H-M   'P 1'
#
loop_
_entity.id
_entity.type
_entity.pdbx_description
1 polymer ?
#
loop_
_entity_poly.entity_id
_entity_poly.type
_entity_poly.pdbx_seq_one_letter_code
_entity_poly.pdbx_strand_id
1 'polypeptide(L)'
;MRGSGNGLGESPAPPSRLAALRGELTARDLDGFIIPLADEHQGEFVPSRARRLAWLTGFTGSAGTAVVLADKAAIFVDGRYILQVREQVDMSLFDPLHVTETPPHEWIAMNMAAGAALGYDSWLHTPDGVERLRSACTHAQAQFTATDGNPVDAVWADQPARPLTPARAHAPRHAGVGSKEKRDAVAAELAKSNADAVALTAPDSICWLLNIRGGDVPNTPLTLC
;
A
#
# COMPACT_ATOMS: atom_id res chain seq x y z
N MET A 1 20.10 0.95 -18.21
CA MET A 1 20.34 0.28 -16.91
C MET A 1 19.55 -1.01 -16.93
N ARG A 2 20.22 -2.18 -16.94
CA ARG A 2 19.53 -3.48 -16.92
C ARG A 2 18.94 -3.65 -15.53
N GLY A 3 17.65 -4.00 -15.47
CA GLY A 3 16.85 -4.02 -14.24
C GLY A 3 17.52 -4.82 -13.12
N SER A 4 17.46 -4.28 -11.91
CA SER A 4 17.57 -5.10 -10.70
C SER A 4 16.62 -6.28 -10.88
N GLY A 5 17.10 -7.52 -10.83
CA GLY A 5 16.27 -8.73 -11.02
C GLY A 5 15.29 -8.94 -9.86
N ASN A 6 14.42 -7.96 -9.63
CA ASN A 6 13.37 -7.91 -8.61
C ASN A 6 12.00 -7.59 -9.24
N GLY A 7 11.89 -7.73 -10.57
CA GLY A 7 10.70 -7.46 -11.37
C GLY A 7 10.26 -5.99 -11.47
N LEU A 8 10.87 -5.06 -10.74
CA LEU A 8 10.52 -3.63 -10.80
C LEU A 8 11.15 -2.95 -12.02
N GLY A 9 10.37 -2.14 -12.72
CA GLY A 9 10.81 -1.41 -13.92
C GLY A 9 10.43 -2.04 -15.25
N GLU A 10 9.77 -3.21 -15.23
CA GLU A 10 9.09 -3.76 -16.41
C GLU A 10 7.77 -3.01 -16.63
N SER A 11 7.60 -2.43 -17.82
CA SER A 11 6.45 -1.61 -18.17
C SER A 11 6.13 -1.75 -19.67
N PRO A 12 4.96 -2.29 -20.05
CA PRO A 12 3.99 -2.94 -19.17
C PRO A 12 4.53 -4.16 -18.41
N ALA A 13 3.93 -4.47 -17.26
CA ALA A 13 4.24 -5.69 -16.54
C ALA A 13 3.79 -6.93 -17.35
N PRO A 14 4.51 -8.06 -17.28
CA PRO A 14 4.19 -9.24 -18.08
C PRO A 14 2.86 -9.88 -17.62
N PRO A 15 1.99 -10.32 -18.56
CA PRO A 15 0.68 -10.90 -18.24
C PRO A 15 0.71 -12.06 -17.24
N SER A 16 1.83 -12.79 -17.20
CA SER A 16 2.07 -13.88 -16.25
C SER A 16 1.93 -13.48 -14.78
N ARG A 17 2.19 -12.21 -14.40
CA ARG A 17 2.05 -11.73 -13.01
C ARG A 17 0.59 -11.69 -12.58
N LEU A 18 -0.28 -11.15 -13.44
CA LEU A 18 -1.72 -11.14 -13.19
C LEU A 18 -2.29 -12.57 -13.17
N ALA A 19 -1.84 -13.44 -14.08
CA ALA A 19 -2.24 -14.84 -14.10
C ALA A 19 -1.82 -15.59 -12.82
N ALA A 20 -0.59 -15.36 -12.35
CA ALA A 20 -0.09 -15.95 -11.10
C ALA A 20 -0.90 -15.45 -9.89
N LEU A 21 -1.16 -14.14 -9.80
CA LEU A 21 -1.98 -13.57 -8.73
C LEU A 21 -3.38 -14.21 -8.71
N ARG A 22 -4.05 -14.32 -9.86
CA ARG A 22 -5.38 -14.97 -9.93
C ARG A 22 -5.34 -16.43 -9.46
N GLY A 23 -4.30 -17.19 -9.85
CA GLY A 23 -4.09 -18.55 -9.35
C GLY A 23 -3.93 -18.61 -7.83
N GLU A 24 -3.17 -17.67 -7.25
CA GLU A 24 -2.99 -17.55 -5.80
C GLU A 24 -4.29 -17.15 -5.08
N LEU A 25 -5.10 -16.27 -5.66
CA LEU A 25 -6.41 -15.91 -5.11
C LEU A 25 -7.35 -17.12 -5.08
N THR A 26 -7.41 -17.90 -6.17
CA THR A 26 -8.18 -19.14 -6.20
C THR A 26 -7.70 -20.14 -5.13
N ALA A 27 -6.38 -20.28 -4.94
CA ALA A 27 -5.83 -21.15 -3.90
C ALA A 27 -6.18 -20.71 -2.47
N ARG A 28 -6.59 -19.45 -2.28
CA ARG A 28 -7.00 -18.85 -1.00
C ARG A 28 -8.52 -18.69 -0.86
N ASP A 29 -9.31 -19.28 -1.76
CA ASP A 29 -10.76 -19.12 -1.81
C ASP A 29 -11.20 -17.63 -1.92
N LEU A 30 -10.48 -16.85 -2.72
CA LEU A 30 -10.77 -15.45 -3.02
C LEU A 30 -11.13 -15.26 -4.50
N ASP A 31 -12.14 -14.43 -4.75
CA ASP A 31 -12.60 -14.06 -6.10
C ASP A 31 -11.98 -12.75 -6.58
N GLY A 32 -11.35 -12.00 -5.67
CA GLY A 32 -10.63 -10.80 -6.00
C GLY A 32 -9.74 -10.28 -4.88
N PHE A 33 -8.94 -9.27 -5.20
CA PHE A 33 -8.03 -8.62 -4.27
C PHE A 33 -7.83 -7.14 -4.62
N ILE A 34 -7.74 -6.29 -3.61
CA ILE A 34 -7.41 -4.87 -3.76
C ILE A 34 -5.94 -4.61 -3.40
N ILE A 35 -5.24 -3.84 -4.24
CA ILE A 35 -3.80 -3.57 -4.15
C ILE A 35 -3.58 -2.06 -4.16
N PRO A 36 -3.46 -1.40 -2.99
CA PRO A 36 -3.10 0.01 -2.93
C PRO A 36 -1.61 0.21 -3.23
N LEU A 37 -1.23 1.42 -3.64
CA LEU A 37 0.14 1.90 -3.48
C LEU A 37 0.33 2.38 -2.03
N ALA A 38 0.63 1.45 -1.12
CA ALA A 38 0.85 1.73 0.29
C ALA A 38 1.81 0.72 0.92
N ASP A 39 2.39 1.11 2.06
CA ASP A 39 3.04 0.23 3.02
C ASP A 39 2.30 0.29 4.37
N GLU A 40 2.77 -0.49 5.35
CA GLU A 40 2.20 -0.56 6.70
C GLU A 40 2.21 0.78 7.47
N HIS A 41 2.93 1.78 6.95
CA HIS A 41 3.12 3.08 7.57
C HIS A 41 2.30 4.19 6.92
N GLN A 42 1.58 3.89 5.83
CA GLN A 42 0.78 4.85 5.07
C GLN A 42 1.62 6.04 4.55
N GLY A 43 2.89 5.79 4.22
CA GLY A 43 3.80 6.81 3.69
C GLY A 43 3.50 7.20 2.24
N GLU A 44 3.84 8.43 1.86
CA GLU A 44 3.72 8.90 0.45
C GLU A 44 4.66 8.12 -0.49
N PHE A 45 5.86 7.81 -0.02
CA PHE A 45 6.83 6.97 -0.73
C PHE A 45 7.00 5.66 0.01
N VAL A 46 6.98 4.56 -0.74
CA VAL A 46 7.12 3.22 -0.19
C VAL A 46 8.48 2.62 -0.58
N PRO A 47 9.08 1.76 0.27
CA PRO A 47 10.29 1.04 -0.08
C PRO A 47 10.04 0.10 -1.26
N SER A 48 11.10 -0.31 -1.96
CA SER A 48 10.97 -1.18 -3.15
C SER A 48 10.17 -2.46 -2.91
N ARG A 49 10.30 -3.07 -1.72
CA ARG A 49 9.53 -4.25 -1.31
C ARG A 49 8.00 -4.04 -1.36
N ALA A 50 7.54 -2.84 -1.01
CA ALA A 50 6.13 -2.49 -0.92
C ALA A 50 5.55 -1.96 -2.24
N ARG A 51 6.35 -1.87 -3.32
CA ARG A 51 5.91 -1.43 -4.65
C ARG A 51 5.10 -2.50 -5.41
N ARG A 52 4.13 -3.13 -4.73
CA ARG A 52 3.28 -4.22 -5.24
C ARG A 52 2.45 -3.80 -6.45
N LEU A 53 1.86 -2.61 -6.40
CA LEU A 53 1.09 -2.07 -7.53
C LEU A 53 1.98 -1.94 -8.79
N ALA A 54 3.19 -1.41 -8.61
CA ALA A 54 4.14 -1.25 -9.72
C ALA A 54 4.64 -2.60 -10.24
N TRP A 55 4.89 -3.56 -9.37
CA TRP A 55 5.26 -4.91 -9.79
C TRP A 55 4.13 -5.59 -10.57
N LEU A 56 2.89 -5.50 -10.10
CA LEU A 56 1.76 -6.17 -10.74
C LEU A 56 1.39 -5.54 -12.10
N THR A 57 1.44 -4.21 -12.20
CA THR A 57 0.85 -3.48 -13.35
C THR A 57 1.88 -2.80 -14.25
N GLY A 58 3.09 -2.53 -13.74
CA GLY A 58 4.09 -1.67 -14.38
C GLY A 58 3.92 -0.18 -14.05
N PHE A 59 2.82 0.22 -13.39
CA PHE A 59 2.54 1.62 -13.06
C PHE A 59 3.48 2.17 -11.98
N THR A 60 4.16 3.28 -12.27
CA THR A 60 5.13 3.90 -11.36
C THR A 60 4.71 5.27 -10.82
N GLY A 61 3.45 5.66 -10.95
CA GLY A 61 2.95 6.90 -10.35
C GLY A 61 2.94 6.85 -8.82
N SER A 62 2.85 8.01 -8.18
CA SER A 62 2.84 8.14 -6.71
C SER A 62 1.48 7.95 -6.07
N ALA A 63 0.41 7.78 -6.86
CA ALA A 63 -0.92 7.50 -6.36
C ALA A 63 -1.64 6.55 -7.30
N GLY A 64 -2.14 5.45 -6.73
CA GLY A 64 -3.00 4.53 -7.45
C GLY A 64 -3.38 3.31 -6.61
N THR A 65 -4.39 2.60 -7.09
CA THR A 65 -4.88 1.35 -6.52
C THR A 65 -5.27 0.44 -7.67
N ALA A 66 -5.04 -0.86 -7.57
CA ALA A 66 -5.63 -1.84 -8.47
C ALA A 66 -6.67 -2.69 -7.75
N VAL A 67 -7.69 -3.14 -8.48
CA VAL A 67 -8.60 -4.19 -8.04
C VAL A 67 -8.56 -5.29 -9.10
N VAL A 68 -8.23 -6.50 -8.68
CA VAL A 68 -8.17 -7.68 -9.54
C VAL A 68 -9.30 -8.61 -9.13
N LEU A 69 -10.14 -9.00 -10.09
CA LEU A 69 -11.11 -10.08 -9.96
C LEU A 69 -10.71 -11.26 -10.86
N ALA A 70 -11.49 -12.35 -10.81
CA ALA A 70 -11.26 -13.55 -11.61
C ALA A 70 -11.13 -13.29 -13.13
N ASP A 71 -11.99 -12.45 -13.71
CA ASP A 71 -12.07 -12.19 -15.15
C ASP A 71 -11.66 -10.78 -15.55
N LYS A 72 -11.82 -9.79 -14.67
CA LYS A 72 -11.52 -8.38 -14.92
C LYS A 72 -10.50 -7.81 -13.94
N ALA A 73 -9.86 -6.70 -14.31
CA ALA A 73 -9.04 -5.92 -13.40
C ALA A 73 -9.08 -4.44 -13.78
N ALA A 74 -9.00 -3.57 -12.79
CA ALA A 74 -8.97 -2.13 -12.99
C ALA A 74 -7.84 -1.48 -12.19
N ILE A 75 -7.30 -0.38 -12.72
CA ILE A 75 -6.35 0.49 -12.02
C ILE A 75 -6.92 1.90 -11.91
N PHE A 76 -6.94 2.42 -10.69
CA PHE A 76 -7.53 3.70 -10.35
C PHE A 76 -6.42 4.71 -10.10
N VAL A 77 -6.43 5.81 -10.83
CA VAL A 77 -5.43 6.88 -10.71
C VAL A 77 -6.09 8.25 -10.67
N ASP A 78 -5.38 9.27 -10.18
CA ASP A 78 -5.84 10.66 -10.24
C ASP A 78 -5.41 11.37 -11.54
N GLY A 79 -5.87 12.61 -11.70
CA GLY A 79 -5.65 13.45 -12.88
C GLY A 79 -4.19 13.61 -13.32
N ARG A 80 -3.22 13.48 -12.40
CA ARG A 80 -1.78 13.61 -12.69
C ARG A 80 -1.27 12.45 -13.55
N TYR A 81 -1.94 11.30 -13.51
CA TYR A 81 -1.44 10.03 -14.02
C TYR A 81 -2.24 9.46 -15.20
N ILE A 82 -3.22 10.21 -15.72
CA ILE A 82 -4.11 9.78 -16.82
C ILE A 82 -3.33 9.36 -18.08
N LEU A 83 -2.25 10.06 -18.42
CA LEU A 83 -1.40 9.68 -19.57
C LEU A 83 -0.43 8.56 -19.19
N GLN A 84 0.23 8.70 -18.04
CA GLN A 84 1.23 7.73 -17.57
C GLN A 84 0.66 6.32 -17.43
N VAL A 85 -0.56 6.16 -16.92
CA VAL A 85 -1.18 4.83 -16.75
C VAL A 85 -1.37 4.13 -18.10
N ARG A 86 -1.72 4.86 -19.16
CA ARG A 86 -1.93 4.30 -20.50
C ARG A 86 -0.62 3.94 -21.20
N GLU A 87 0.46 4.63 -20.87
CA GLU A 87 1.79 4.31 -21.37
C GLU A 87 2.42 3.12 -20.64
N GLN A 88 2.12 2.96 -19.35
CA GLN A 88 2.84 2.04 -18.48
C GLN A 88 2.14 0.72 -18.17
N VAL A 89 0.82 0.65 -18.38
CA VAL A 89 -0.01 -0.50 -18.02
C VAL A 89 -0.57 -1.15 -19.29
N ASP A 90 -0.64 -2.47 -19.31
CA ASP A 90 -1.27 -3.21 -20.40
C ASP A 90 -2.79 -3.05 -20.31
N MET A 91 -3.34 -2.22 -21.21
CA MET A 91 -4.78 -1.91 -21.26
C MET A 91 -5.64 -3.10 -21.71
N SER A 92 -5.05 -4.20 -22.19
CA SER A 92 -5.79 -5.45 -22.44
C SER A 92 -6.02 -6.25 -21.15
N LEU A 93 -5.30 -5.92 -20.08
CA LEU A 93 -5.36 -6.60 -18.79
C LEU A 93 -6.02 -5.76 -17.70
N PHE A 94 -5.82 -4.44 -17.71
CA PHE A 94 -6.35 -3.52 -16.71
C PHE A 94 -7.10 -2.36 -17.35
N ASP A 95 -8.32 -2.10 -16.87
CA ASP A 95 -9.08 -0.91 -17.22
C ASP A 95 -8.57 0.31 -16.40
N PRO A 96 -8.03 1.36 -17.04
CA PRO A 96 -7.64 2.57 -16.34
C PRO A 96 -8.86 3.45 -16.03
N LEU A 97 -9.10 3.71 -14.73
CA LEU A 97 -10.23 4.48 -14.22
C LEU A 97 -9.76 5.68 -13.39
N HIS A 98 -10.58 6.73 -13.37
CA HIS A 98 -10.30 7.91 -12.54
C HIS A 98 -10.81 7.70 -11.12
N VAL A 99 -9.95 7.94 -10.12
CA VAL A 99 -10.24 7.65 -8.71
C VAL A 99 -11.42 8.42 -8.13
N THR A 100 -11.83 9.54 -8.74
CA THR A 100 -13.01 10.31 -8.29
C THR A 100 -14.24 10.16 -9.17
N GLU A 101 -14.09 9.77 -10.44
CA GLU A 101 -15.24 9.61 -11.36
C GLU A 101 -15.81 8.19 -11.31
N THR A 102 -14.94 7.21 -11.04
CA THR A 102 -15.32 5.82 -10.84
C THR A 102 -14.44 5.27 -9.71
N PRO A 103 -14.71 5.65 -8.45
CA PRO A 103 -13.86 5.28 -7.34
C PRO A 103 -13.86 3.76 -7.11
N PRO A 104 -12.79 3.19 -6.51
CA PRO A 104 -12.66 1.74 -6.35
C PRO A 104 -13.86 1.06 -5.69
N HIS A 105 -14.44 1.68 -4.66
CA HIS A 105 -15.57 1.11 -3.92
C HIS A 105 -16.85 1.04 -4.76
N GLU A 106 -17.15 2.04 -5.59
CA GLU A 106 -18.29 1.98 -6.52
C GLU A 106 -18.06 0.94 -7.62
N TRP A 107 -16.84 0.90 -8.16
CA TRP A 107 -16.49 -0.11 -9.16
C TRP A 107 -16.63 -1.53 -8.60
N ILE A 108 -16.16 -1.78 -7.37
CA ILE A 108 -16.33 -3.05 -6.65
C ILE A 108 -17.81 -3.40 -6.53
N ALA A 109 -18.65 -2.45 -6.08
CA ALA A 109 -20.08 -2.66 -5.88
C ALA A 109 -20.81 -3.05 -7.19
N MET A 110 -20.35 -2.55 -8.34
CA MET A 110 -20.93 -2.86 -9.66
C MET A 110 -20.41 -4.16 -10.28
N ASN A 111 -19.23 -4.63 -9.87
CA ASN A 111 -18.51 -5.67 -10.58
C ASN A 111 -18.38 -6.99 -9.84
N MET A 112 -18.54 -6.98 -8.51
CA MET A 112 -18.51 -8.18 -7.69
C MET A 112 -19.79 -9.01 -7.89
N ALA A 113 -19.62 -10.33 -7.96
CA ALA A 113 -20.74 -11.26 -7.96
C ALA A 113 -21.27 -11.48 -6.52
N ALA A 114 -22.57 -11.73 -6.40
CA ALA A 114 -23.15 -12.11 -5.12
C ALA A 114 -22.50 -13.40 -4.58
N GLY A 115 -22.14 -13.39 -3.30
CA GLY A 115 -21.45 -14.49 -2.63
C GLY A 115 -19.93 -14.52 -2.81
N ALA A 116 -19.36 -13.70 -3.69
CA ALA A 116 -17.92 -13.66 -3.94
C ALA A 116 -17.15 -13.05 -2.75
N ALA A 117 -15.87 -13.38 -2.62
CA ALA A 117 -14.98 -12.88 -1.58
C ALA A 117 -13.88 -11.96 -2.13
N LEU A 118 -13.89 -10.69 -1.74
CA LEU A 118 -12.82 -9.74 -2.01
C LEU A 118 -11.83 -9.69 -0.84
N GLY A 119 -10.57 -10.03 -1.11
CA GLY A 119 -9.49 -9.97 -0.12
C GLY A 119 -8.83 -8.60 -0.02
N TYR A 120 -8.27 -8.29 1.15
CA TYR A 120 -7.35 -7.18 1.36
C TYR A 120 -6.23 -7.54 2.35
N ASP A 121 -5.10 -6.84 2.29
CA ASP A 121 -4.03 -6.93 3.27
C ASP A 121 -4.32 -5.94 4.41
N SER A 122 -4.53 -6.43 5.63
CA SER A 122 -4.94 -5.61 6.77
C SER A 122 -3.89 -4.58 7.20
N TRP A 123 -2.63 -4.74 6.80
CA TRP A 123 -1.57 -3.77 7.07
C TRP A 123 -1.64 -2.55 6.16
N LEU A 124 -2.30 -2.62 5.00
CA LEU A 124 -2.22 -1.58 3.96
C LEU A 124 -3.42 -0.64 3.92
N HIS A 125 -4.45 -0.87 4.74
CA HIS A 125 -5.70 -0.11 4.71
C HIS A 125 -5.99 0.56 6.05
N THR A 126 -6.48 1.80 6.00
CA THR A 126 -6.99 2.50 7.19
C THR A 126 -8.36 1.95 7.60
N PRO A 127 -8.78 2.11 8.88
CA PRO A 127 -10.11 1.69 9.32
C PRO A 127 -11.25 2.26 8.47
N ASP A 128 -11.20 3.55 8.16
CA ASP A 128 -12.21 4.21 7.31
C ASP A 128 -12.19 3.69 5.86
N GLY A 129 -11.02 3.33 5.36
CA GLY A 129 -10.86 2.70 4.05
C GLY A 129 -11.48 1.32 4.02
N VAL A 130 -11.23 0.50 5.05
CA VAL A 130 -11.81 -0.83 5.21
C VAL A 130 -13.33 -0.75 5.29
N GLU A 131 -13.88 0.16 6.09
CA GLU A 131 -15.33 0.27 6.25
C GLU A 131 -16.03 0.67 4.94
N ARG A 132 -15.41 1.58 4.18
CA ARG A 132 -15.92 1.98 2.86
C ARG A 132 -15.95 0.82 1.86
N LEU A 133 -14.88 0.04 1.80
CA LEU A 133 -14.77 -1.13 0.91
C LEU A 133 -15.71 -2.26 1.36
N ARG A 134 -15.87 -2.46 2.67
CA ARG A 134 -16.83 -3.41 3.25
C ARG A 134 -18.26 -3.06 2.87
N SER A 135 -18.63 -1.79 2.98
CA SER A 135 -19.96 -1.29 2.59
C SER A 135 -20.24 -1.56 1.09
N ALA A 136 -19.26 -1.28 0.22
CA ALA A 136 -19.36 -1.60 -1.20
C ALA A 136 -19.52 -3.10 -1.49
N CYS A 137 -18.75 -3.98 -0.83
CA CYS A 137 -18.91 -5.43 -0.98
C CYS A 137 -20.29 -5.88 -0.48
N THR A 138 -20.76 -5.33 0.64
CA THR A 138 -22.09 -5.62 1.19
C THR A 138 -23.20 -5.25 0.20
N HIS A 139 -23.08 -4.10 -0.47
CA HIS A 139 -24.02 -3.68 -1.51
C HIS A 139 -24.08 -4.68 -2.68
N ALA A 140 -22.93 -5.26 -3.05
CA ALA A 140 -22.84 -6.32 -4.06
C ALA A 140 -23.21 -7.72 -3.53
N GLN A 141 -23.65 -7.85 -2.28
CA GLN A 141 -23.88 -9.13 -1.60
C GLN A 141 -22.62 -10.03 -1.54
N ALA A 142 -21.44 -9.41 -1.51
CA ALA A 142 -20.12 -10.04 -1.46
C ALA A 142 -19.48 -9.88 -0.07
N GLN A 143 -18.46 -10.69 0.20
CA GLN A 143 -17.66 -10.65 1.42
C GLN A 143 -16.42 -9.79 1.23
N PHE A 144 -15.99 -9.13 2.32
CA PHE A 144 -14.72 -8.39 2.36
C PHE A 144 -13.84 -8.94 3.48
N THR A 145 -12.74 -9.59 3.12
CA THR A 145 -12.00 -10.49 4.02
C THR A 145 -10.54 -10.06 4.15
N ALA A 146 -10.05 -9.94 5.39
CA ALA A 146 -8.63 -9.74 5.65
C ALA A 146 -7.87 -11.03 5.33
N THR A 147 -6.79 -10.91 4.57
CA THR A 147 -5.93 -12.03 4.18
C THR A 147 -4.78 -12.22 5.17
N ASP A 148 -4.34 -13.47 5.35
CA ASP A 148 -3.09 -13.77 6.03
C ASP A 148 -1.91 -13.60 5.06
N GLY A 149 -1.13 -12.54 5.28
CA GLY A 149 -0.10 -12.08 4.36
C GLY A 149 -0.65 -11.56 3.02
N ASN A 150 0.23 -10.98 2.21
CA ASN A 150 -0.16 -10.39 0.93
C ASN A 150 -0.10 -11.42 -0.21
N PRO A 151 -1.19 -11.69 -0.95
CA PRO A 151 -1.18 -12.58 -2.12
C PRO A 151 -0.17 -12.17 -3.20
N VAL A 152 0.13 -10.87 -3.35
CA VAL A 152 1.16 -10.41 -4.30
C VAL A 152 2.56 -10.86 -3.84
N ASP A 153 2.84 -10.85 -2.54
CA ASP A 153 4.14 -11.30 -2.00
C ASP A 153 4.35 -12.80 -2.28
N ALA A 154 3.27 -13.61 -2.26
CA ALA A 154 3.35 -15.05 -2.50
C ALA A 154 3.74 -15.41 -3.95
N VAL A 155 3.43 -14.53 -4.91
CA VAL A 155 3.75 -14.72 -6.34
C VAL A 155 4.94 -13.88 -6.82
N TRP A 156 5.49 -13.02 -5.96
CA TRP A 156 6.65 -12.18 -6.26
C TRP A 156 7.94 -12.85 -5.77
N ALA A 157 8.41 -13.83 -6.55
CA ALA A 157 9.56 -14.68 -6.17
C ALA A 157 10.86 -13.90 -5.88
N ASP A 158 11.11 -12.81 -6.60
CA ASP A 158 12.29 -11.96 -6.51
C ASP A 158 12.03 -10.66 -5.73
N GLN A 159 11.06 -10.68 -4.81
CA GLN A 159 10.71 -9.51 -4.01
C GLN A 159 11.92 -8.94 -3.25
N PRO A 160 12.16 -7.61 -3.30
CA PRO A 160 13.22 -6.99 -2.53
C PRO A 160 13.10 -7.27 -1.02
N ALA A 161 14.25 -7.42 -0.36
CA ALA A 161 14.29 -7.50 1.09
C ALA A 161 13.74 -6.23 1.74
N ARG A 162 13.28 -6.35 2.99
CA ARG A 162 12.95 -5.18 3.80
C ARG A 162 14.19 -4.28 3.93
N PRO A 163 14.04 -2.96 3.83
CA PRO A 163 15.16 -2.06 4.06
C PRO A 163 15.62 -2.19 5.52
N LEU A 164 16.94 -2.25 5.72
CA LEU A 164 17.58 -2.37 7.02
C LEU A 164 18.71 -1.34 7.12
N THR A 165 18.44 -0.10 6.73
CA THR A 165 19.45 0.95 6.79
C THR A 165 19.72 1.31 8.26
N PRO A 166 21.00 1.54 8.66
CA PRO A 166 21.28 1.89 10.04
C PRO A 166 20.64 3.22 10.44
N ALA A 167 19.87 3.21 11.53
CA ALA A 167 19.40 4.43 12.16
C ALA A 167 20.57 5.26 12.69
N ARG A 168 20.47 6.59 12.58
CA ARG A 168 21.49 7.54 13.01
C ARG A 168 20.87 8.57 13.95
N ALA A 169 21.58 8.90 15.02
CA ALA A 169 21.15 9.96 15.92
C ALA A 169 21.14 11.32 15.20
N HIS A 170 20.06 12.05 15.36
CA HIS A 170 19.91 13.43 14.92
C HIS A 170 20.42 14.36 16.03
N ALA A 171 21.57 15.00 15.80
CA ALA A 171 22.27 15.71 16.87
C ALA A 171 21.43 16.85 17.49
N PRO A 172 21.50 17.08 18.81
CA PRO A 172 20.69 18.08 19.51
C PRO A 172 20.74 19.49 18.92
N ARG A 173 21.92 19.90 18.41
CA ARG A 173 22.10 21.21 17.75
C ARG A 173 21.19 21.45 16.55
N HIS A 174 20.69 20.39 15.90
CA HIS A 174 19.74 20.48 14.79
C HIS A 174 18.30 20.22 15.25
N ALA A 175 18.12 19.41 16.31
CA ALA A 175 16.81 19.02 16.81
C ALA A 175 16.12 20.09 17.66
N GLY A 176 16.89 20.97 18.32
CA GLY A 176 16.41 22.00 19.23
C GLY A 176 15.90 21.48 20.58
N VAL A 177 15.28 20.29 20.61
CA VAL A 177 14.71 19.65 21.80
C VAL A 177 15.18 18.20 21.89
N GLY A 178 15.55 17.76 23.09
CA GLY A 178 16.01 16.40 23.36
C GLY A 178 14.88 15.37 23.23
N SER A 179 15.22 14.14 22.86
CA SER A 179 14.23 13.06 22.72
C SER A 179 13.50 12.77 24.04
N LYS A 180 14.21 12.83 25.17
CA LYS A 180 13.59 12.70 26.50
C LYS A 180 12.52 13.77 26.72
N GLU A 181 12.84 15.04 26.48
CA GLU A 181 11.92 16.16 26.67
C GLU A 181 10.67 16.02 25.79
N LYS A 182 10.84 15.57 24.54
CA LYS A 182 9.69 15.28 23.64
C LYS A 182 8.80 14.17 24.20
N ARG A 183 9.38 13.08 24.69
CA ARG A 183 8.60 11.98 25.30
C ARG A 183 7.90 12.41 26.59
N ASP A 184 8.56 13.23 27.41
CA ASP A 184 7.95 13.78 28.63
C ASP A 184 6.75 14.68 28.25
N ALA A 185 6.87 15.49 27.19
CA ALA A 185 5.76 16.32 26.69
C ALA A 185 4.59 15.48 26.15
N VAL A 186 4.87 14.41 25.39
CA VAL A 186 3.83 13.46 24.94
C VAL A 186 3.15 12.79 26.13
N ALA A 187 3.91 12.32 27.12
CA ALA A 187 3.35 11.69 28.33
C ALA A 187 2.45 12.66 29.12
N ALA A 188 2.83 13.93 29.24
CA ALA A 188 2.00 14.94 29.86
C ALA A 188 0.68 15.16 29.11
N GLU A 189 0.68 15.07 27.78
CA GLU A 189 -0.52 15.21 26.96
C GLU A 189 -1.45 14.00 27.07
N LEU A 190 -0.89 12.79 27.17
CA LEU A 190 -1.66 11.57 27.44
C LEU A 190 -2.38 11.66 28.78
N ALA A 191 -1.69 12.15 29.82
CA ALA A 191 -2.28 12.34 31.14
C ALA A 191 -3.46 13.33 31.13
N LYS A 192 -3.35 14.45 30.41
CA LYS A 192 -4.46 15.41 30.24
C LYS A 192 -5.64 14.80 29.48
N SER A 193 -5.35 13.92 28.53
CA SER A 193 -6.35 13.25 27.70
C SER A 193 -6.94 12.00 28.34
N ASN A 194 -6.54 11.65 29.57
CA ASN A 194 -6.91 10.41 30.26
C ASN A 194 -6.67 9.15 29.42
N ALA A 195 -5.54 9.12 28.69
CA ALA A 195 -5.11 8.00 27.87
C ALA A 195 -3.90 7.30 28.51
N ASP A 196 -3.91 5.97 28.55
CA ASP A 196 -2.81 5.18 29.12
C ASP A 196 -1.61 5.04 28.16
N ALA A 197 -1.86 5.11 26.85
CA ALA A 197 -0.85 4.90 25.83
C ALA A 197 -1.22 5.55 24.50
N VAL A 198 -0.23 5.68 23.61
CA VAL A 198 -0.40 6.03 22.19
C VAL A 198 0.42 5.08 21.33
N ALA A 199 -0.18 4.60 20.26
CA ALA A 199 0.53 3.88 19.21
C ALA A 199 0.95 4.88 18.12
N LEU A 200 2.25 4.99 17.89
CA LEU A 200 2.80 5.77 16.78
C LEU A 200 3.13 4.79 15.66
N THR A 201 2.46 4.95 14.52
CA THR A 201 2.67 4.12 13.33
C THR A 201 3.38 4.88 12.21
N ALA A 202 3.39 6.21 12.28
CA ALA A 202 4.01 7.09 11.30
C ALA A 202 5.52 7.23 11.58
N PRO A 203 6.41 6.79 10.65
CA PRO A 203 7.85 6.77 10.86
C PRO A 203 8.47 8.16 11.10
N ASP A 204 7.89 9.20 10.51
CA ASP A 204 8.31 10.59 10.73
C ASP A 204 8.08 11.04 12.18
N SER A 205 6.94 10.66 12.76
CA SER A 205 6.60 10.92 14.17
C SER A 205 7.56 10.19 15.10
N ILE A 206 7.87 8.92 14.82
CA ILE A 206 8.82 8.12 15.60
C ILE A 206 10.24 8.70 15.49
N CYS A 207 10.69 8.99 14.27
CA CYS A 207 12.00 9.60 14.00
C CYS A 207 12.16 10.97 14.68
N TRP A 208 11.09 11.77 14.70
CA TRP A 208 11.08 13.06 15.40
C TRP A 208 11.12 12.89 16.91
N LEU A 209 10.31 11.99 17.48
CA LEU A 209 10.23 11.74 18.91
C LEU A 209 11.56 11.22 19.47
N LEU A 210 12.20 10.31 18.72
CA LEU A 210 13.43 9.65 19.13
C LEU A 210 14.71 10.41 18.76
N ASN A 211 14.59 11.52 18.00
CA ASN A 211 15.74 12.19 17.39
C ASN A 211 16.63 11.21 16.62
N ILE A 212 16.03 10.40 15.75
CA ILE A 212 16.75 9.50 14.84
C ILE A 212 16.37 9.78 13.39
N ARG A 213 17.22 9.35 12.45
CA ARG A 213 16.99 9.37 11.01
C ARG A 213 17.48 8.07 10.39
N GLY A 214 16.89 7.67 9.28
CA GLY A 214 17.28 6.48 8.52
C GLY A 214 17.35 6.76 7.02
N GLY A 215 17.50 5.70 6.23
CA GLY A 215 17.47 5.75 4.77
C GLY A 215 16.58 4.65 4.17
N ASP A 216 15.59 4.16 4.92
CA ASP A 216 14.75 3.04 4.49
C ASP A 216 13.77 3.44 3.39
N VAL A 217 13.41 4.73 3.35
CA VAL A 217 12.52 5.32 2.35
C VAL A 217 13.34 6.20 1.40
N PRO A 218 13.23 6.04 0.08
CA PRO A 218 13.89 6.93 -0.88
C PRO A 218 13.49 8.39 -0.67
N ASN A 219 14.47 9.29 -0.70
CA ASN A 219 14.29 10.75 -0.59
C ASN A 219 13.76 11.27 0.76
N THR A 220 13.40 10.39 1.71
CA THR A 220 12.89 10.78 3.02
C THR A 220 13.70 10.09 4.11
N PRO A 221 14.36 10.84 5.04
CA PRO A 221 15.34 10.27 5.96
C PRO A 221 14.71 9.53 7.16
N LEU A 222 13.88 8.53 6.87
CA LEU A 222 13.09 7.77 7.82
C LEU A 222 13.67 6.38 8.07
N THR A 223 13.46 5.90 9.29
CA THR A 223 13.62 4.49 9.67
C THR A 223 12.23 3.88 9.73
N LEU A 224 12.00 2.77 9.04
CA LEU A 224 10.73 2.04 9.13
C LEU A 224 10.79 1.18 10.41
N CYS A 225 9.99 1.55 11.41
CA CYS A 225 10.01 0.97 12.76
C CYS A 225 8.65 1.07 13.46
#